data_AF-A0A2N3FP76-F1
#
_entry.id   AF-A0A2N3FP76-F1
#
_cell.length_a   1.000
_cell.length_b   1.000
_cell.length_c   1.000
_cell.angle_alpha   90.00
_cell.angle_beta   90.00
_cell.angle_gamma   90.00
#
_symmetry.space_group_name_H-M   'P 1'
#
loop_
_entity.id
_entity.type
_entity.pdbx_description
1 polymer ?
#
loop_
_entity_poly.entity_id
_entity_poly.type
_entity_poly.pdbx_seq_one_letter_code
_entity_poly.pdbx_strand_id
1 'polypeptide(L)'
;MTEIEFWPDYGPGPLWRDGRAVVPEELGIPELLATQLRTWNAGYNESRAPIEGPGDSAWIAEGVELLRATRDALAPRTEVVVTEPWWGEEPTH
;
A
#
# COMPACT_ATOMS: atom_id res chain seq x y z
N MET A 1 16.24 -6.76 8.12
CA MET A 1 14.87 -6.86 7.58
C MET A 1 14.69 -5.62 6.72
N THR A 2 14.14 -5.77 5.52
CA THR A 2 13.91 -4.61 4.64
C THR A 2 12.56 -4.01 5.00
N GLU A 3 12.49 -2.69 5.15
CA GLU A 3 11.23 -1.98 5.40
C GLU A 3 10.65 -1.48 4.07
N ILE A 4 9.34 -1.61 3.90
CA ILE A 4 8.57 -1.08 2.78
C ILE A 4 7.37 -0.34 3.37
N GLU A 5 7.19 0.91 2.98
CA GLU A 5 5.99 1.67 3.31
C GLU A 5 4.88 1.36 2.29
N PHE A 6 3.67 1.17 2.79
CA PHE A 6 2.45 1.08 1.99
C PHE A 6 1.73 2.43 2.00
N TRP A 7 1.85 3.16 0.90
CA TRP A 7 1.29 4.50 0.74
C TRP A 7 0.76 4.73 -0.68
N PRO A 8 -0.53 5.05 -0.86
CA PRO A 8 -1.05 5.41 -2.16
C PRO A 8 -0.57 6.80 -2.57
N ASP A 9 -0.05 6.89 -3.79
CA ASP A 9 0.29 8.17 -4.41
C ASP A 9 0.23 8.03 -5.94
N TYR A 10 0.39 9.15 -6.65
CA TYR A 10 0.64 9.16 -8.08
C TYR A 10 1.93 8.40 -8.40
N GLY A 11 1.80 7.30 -9.11
CA GLY A 11 2.96 6.49 -9.44
C GLY A 11 2.64 5.06 -9.83
N PRO A 12 3.68 4.21 -9.92
CA PRO A 12 3.58 2.85 -10.42
C PRO A 12 2.92 1.88 -9.44
N GLY A 13 2.58 2.30 -8.22
CA GLY A 13 2.01 1.46 -7.18
C GLY A 13 2.21 2.06 -5.79
N PRO A 14 1.67 1.42 -4.75
CA PRO A 14 1.62 2.00 -3.42
C PRO A 14 2.80 1.60 -2.52
N LEU A 15 3.90 1.07 -3.08
CA LEU A 15 5.00 0.53 -2.30
C LEU A 15 6.21 1.45 -2.38
N TRP A 16 6.77 1.78 -1.22
CA TRP A 16 7.85 2.75 -1.11
C TRP A 16 9.02 2.20 -0.30
N ARG A 17 10.23 2.50 -0.75
CA ARG A 17 11.47 2.23 -0.02
C ARG A 17 12.31 3.51 -0.03
N ASP A 18 12.64 4.02 1.15
CA ASP A 18 13.48 5.22 1.30
C ASP A 18 12.96 6.41 0.46
N GLY A 19 11.65 6.63 0.45
CA GLY A 19 10.99 7.70 -0.31
C GLY A 19 10.94 7.47 -1.83
N ARG A 20 11.21 6.26 -2.32
CA ARG A 20 11.13 5.90 -3.74
C ARG A 20 10.10 4.82 -3.98
N ALA A 21 9.25 5.03 -4.97
CA ALA A 21 8.31 4.01 -5.42
C ALA A 21 9.06 2.75 -5.89
N VAL A 22 8.56 1.59 -5.48
CA VAL A 22 9.10 0.27 -5.81
C VAL A 22 8.07 -0.49 -6.63
N VAL A 23 8.53 -1.17 -7.67
CA VAL A 23 7.68 -2.03 -8.47
C VAL A 23 7.40 -3.32 -7.68
N PRO A 24 6.14 -3.72 -7.44
CA PRO A 24 5.81 -4.88 -6.62
C PRO A 24 6.55 -6.17 -7.01
N GLU A 25 6.71 -6.41 -8.31
CA GLU A 25 7.42 -7.58 -8.85
C GLU A 25 8.90 -7.65 -8.43
N GLU A 26 9.57 -6.50 -8.24
CA GLU A 26 10.97 -6.46 -7.78
C GLU A 26 11.12 -6.94 -6.33
N LEU A 27 10.02 -6.94 -5.57
CA LEU A 27 9.96 -7.44 -4.20
C LEU A 27 9.62 -8.93 -4.13
N GLY A 28 9.36 -9.57 -5.28
CA GLY A 28 8.91 -10.97 -5.35
C GLY A 28 7.40 -11.14 -5.10
N ILE A 29 6.61 -10.06 -5.20
CA ILE A 29 5.15 -10.14 -5.11
C ILE A 29 4.60 -10.89 -6.34
N PRO A 30 3.63 -11.83 -6.16
CA PRO A 30 3.01 -12.52 -7.28
C PRO A 30 2.36 -11.56 -8.28
N GLU A 31 2.46 -11.86 -9.58
CA GLU A 31 1.98 -11.01 -10.68
C GLU A 31 0.51 -10.57 -10.54
N LEU A 32 -0.34 -11.47 -10.05
CA LEU A 32 -1.75 -11.17 -9.81
C LEU A 32 -1.91 -10.06 -8.76
N LEU A 33 -1.23 -10.20 -7.61
CA LEU A 33 -1.27 -9.21 -6.53
C LEU A 33 -0.61 -7.90 -6.96
N ALA A 34 0.51 -7.97 -7.68
CA ALA A 34 1.16 -6.80 -8.27
C ALA A 34 0.21 -6.02 -9.19
N THR A 35 -0.57 -6.73 -10.00
CA THR A 35 -1.58 -6.12 -10.88
C THR A 35 -2.70 -5.47 -10.07
N GLN A 36 -3.22 -6.14 -9.05
CA GLN A 36 -4.25 -5.58 -8.17
C GLN A 36 -3.77 -4.30 -7.46
N LEU A 37 -2.55 -4.31 -6.92
CA LEU A 37 -1.93 -3.13 -6.31
C LEU A 37 -1.84 -1.95 -7.27
N ARG A 38 -1.41 -2.20 -8.51
CA ARG A 38 -1.36 -1.16 -9.54
C ARG A 38 -2.73 -0.64 -9.92
N THR A 39 -3.70 -1.52 -10.11
CA THR A 39 -5.07 -1.14 -10.49
C THR A 39 -5.72 -0.29 -9.41
N TRP A 40 -5.58 -0.70 -8.14
CA TRP A 40 -6.09 0.06 -7.01
C TRP A 40 -5.40 1.43 -6.89
N ASN A 41 -4.06 1.48 -7.02
CA ASN A 41 -3.28 2.72 -6.94
C ASN A 41 -3.54 3.65 -8.14
N ALA A 42 -3.81 3.12 -9.33
CA ALA A 42 -4.18 3.93 -10.50
C ALA A 42 -5.51 4.68 -10.31
N GLY A 43 -6.36 4.20 -9.39
CA GLY A 43 -7.57 4.90 -8.97
C GLY A 43 -7.31 6.05 -8.00
N TYR A 44 -6.09 6.20 -7.48
CA TYR A 44 -5.76 7.19 -6.46
C TYR A 44 -6.08 8.62 -6.92
N ASN A 45 -6.68 9.36 -6.01
CA ASN A 45 -6.75 10.80 -6.02
C ASN A 45 -6.85 11.28 -4.56
N GLU A 46 -6.50 12.54 -4.31
CA GLU A 46 -6.39 13.09 -2.95
C GLU A 46 -7.70 12.96 -2.14
N SER A 47 -8.87 13.03 -2.80
CA SER A 47 -10.17 12.91 -2.12
C SER A 47 -10.55 11.49 -1.70
N ARG A 48 -9.87 10.46 -2.20
CA ARG A 48 -10.07 9.07 -1.78
C ARG A 48 -9.37 8.78 -0.47
N ALA A 49 -8.20 9.38 -0.25
CA ALA A 49 -7.50 9.28 1.03
C ALA A 49 -8.17 10.19 2.06
N PRO A 50 -8.37 9.75 3.31
CA PRO A 50 -9.01 10.55 4.34
C PRO A 50 -8.03 11.53 5.00
N ILE A 51 -7.23 12.25 4.19
CA ILE A 51 -6.27 13.26 4.66
C ILE A 51 -6.99 14.60 4.81
N GLU A 52 -7.65 15.04 3.73
CA GLU A 52 -8.46 16.26 3.68
C GLU A 52 -9.92 15.93 3.34
N GLY A 53 -10.57 15.15 4.20
CA GLY A 53 -11.99 14.82 4.03
C GLY A 53 -12.37 13.42 4.53
N PRO A 54 -13.60 12.97 4.21
CA PRO A 54 -14.10 11.67 4.67
C PRO A 54 -13.40 10.47 3.99
N GLY A 55 -12.70 10.70 2.86
CA GLY A 55 -12.15 9.64 2.02
C GLY A 55 -13.22 8.82 1.31
N ASP A 56 -12.77 7.84 0.51
CA ASP A 56 -13.63 6.83 -0.11
C ASP A 56 -13.51 5.52 0.68
N SER A 57 -14.50 5.26 1.53
CA SER A 57 -14.51 4.07 2.40
C SER A 57 -14.38 2.74 1.66
N ALA A 58 -14.91 2.63 0.43
CA ALA A 58 -14.83 1.39 -0.33
C ALA A 58 -13.42 1.18 -0.89
N TRP A 59 -12.81 2.27 -1.37
CA TRP A 59 -11.43 2.25 -1.86
C TRP A 59 -10.42 2.00 -0.72
N ILE A 60 -10.65 2.56 0.47
CA ILE A 60 -9.83 2.29 1.67
C ILE A 60 -9.94 0.82 2.07
N ALA A 61 -11.16 0.27 2.11
CA ALA A 61 -11.37 -1.15 2.45
C ALA A 61 -10.64 -2.09 1.49
N GLU A 62 -10.65 -1.80 0.18
CA GLU A 62 -9.85 -2.54 -0.80
C GLU A 62 -8.34 -2.43 -0.51
N GLY A 63 -7.87 -1.22 -0.18
CA GLY A 63 -6.47 -0.99 0.19
C GLY A 63 -6.03 -1.77 1.44
N VAL A 64 -6.88 -1.91 2.45
CA VAL A 64 -6.62 -2.71 3.65
C VAL A 64 -6.44 -4.19 3.32
N GLU A 65 -7.28 -4.75 2.44
CA GLU A 65 -7.14 -6.14 2.01
C GLU A 65 -5.86 -6.35 1.18
N LEU A 66 -5.51 -5.38 0.34
CA LEU A 66 -4.25 -5.39 -0.43
C LEU A 66 -3.02 -5.27 0.46
N LEU A 67 -3.06 -4.45 1.51
CA LEU A 67 -2.00 -4.34 2.52
C LEU A 67 -1.75 -5.68 3.21
N ARG A 68 -2.81 -6.37 3.65
CA ARG A 68 -2.71 -7.71 4.25
C ARG A 68 -2.08 -8.72 3.29
N ALA A 69 -2.59 -8.79 2.06
CA ALA A 69 -2.05 -9.70 1.04
C ALA A 69 -0.57 -9.39 0.72
N THR A 70 -0.18 -8.11 0.72
CA THR A 70 1.19 -7.67 0.49
C THR A 70 2.11 -8.11 1.62
N ARG A 71 1.67 -7.99 2.88
CA ARG A 71 2.41 -8.49 4.06
C ARG A 71 2.63 -9.99 3.99
N ASP A 72 1.58 -10.75 3.68
CA ASP A 72 1.67 -12.21 3.58
C ASP A 72 2.63 -12.64 2.46
N ALA A 73 2.63 -11.92 1.33
CA ALA A 73 3.52 -12.22 0.21
C ALA A 73 5.01 -11.93 0.52
N LEU A 74 5.29 -10.97 1.40
CA LEU A 74 6.63 -10.46 1.68
C LEU A 74 7.25 -11.00 2.98
N ALA A 75 6.41 -11.52 3.89
CA ALA A 75 6.86 -12.13 5.12
C ALA A 75 7.69 -13.41 4.86
N PRO A 76 8.69 -13.72 5.72
CA PRO A 76 9.21 -12.91 6.82
C PRO A 76 10.38 -11.99 6.39
N ARG A 77 10.62 -11.81 5.09
CA ARG A 77 11.85 -11.19 4.56
C ARG A 77 11.81 -9.66 4.63
N THR A 78 10.63 -9.11 4.45
CA THR A 78 10.37 -7.68 4.37
C THR A 78 9.21 -7.34 5.29
N GLU A 79 9.36 -6.25 6.03
CA GLU A 79 8.33 -5.66 6.85
C GLU A 79 7.59 -4.59 6.05
N VAL A 80 6.25 -4.63 6.06
CA VAL A 80 5.42 -3.64 5.37
C VAL A 80 4.72 -2.78 6.41
N VAL A 81 5.09 -1.50 6.47
CA VAL A 81 4.64 -0.55 7.48
C VAL A 81 3.63 0.45 6.89
N VAL A 82 2.86 1.07 7.77
CA VAL A 82 1.95 2.16 7.44
C VAL A 82 2.10 3.30 8.44
N THR A 83 1.88 4.52 7.98
CA THR A 83 2.10 5.75 8.75
C THR A 83 0.81 6.45 9.16
N GLU A 84 -0.35 5.95 8.72
CA GLU A 84 -1.65 6.57 8.99
C GLU A 84 -2.67 5.61 9.61
N PRO A 85 -3.58 6.08 10.50
CA PRO A 85 -4.46 5.21 11.27
C PRO A 85 -5.65 4.63 10.47
N TRP A 86 -5.93 5.17 9.28
CA TRP A 86 -7.08 4.75 8.47
C TRP A 86 -6.89 3.38 7.79
N TRP A 87 -5.73 2.76 7.95
CA TRP A 87 -5.49 1.34 7.62
C TRP A 87 -6.09 0.36 8.64
N GLY A 88 -6.68 0.86 9.72
CA GLY A 88 -7.31 0.03 10.75
C GLY A 88 -6.32 -0.54 11.78
N GLU A 89 -5.13 0.04 11.86
CA GLU A 89 -4.09 -0.27 12.84
C GLU A 89 -3.39 1.01 13.32
N GLU A 90 -2.71 0.94 14.45
CA GLU A 90 -1.91 2.06 14.94
C GLU A 90 -0.70 2.29 14.01
N PRO A 91 -0.39 3.55 13.63
CA PRO A 91 0.78 3.87 12.83
C PRO A 91 2.08 3.33 13.44
N THR A 92 2.97 2.80 12.60
CA THR A 92 4.31 2.39 13.03
C THR A 92 5.21 3.63 13.09
N HIS A 93 5.75 3.95 14.28
CA HIS A 93 6.67 5.07 14.54
C HIS A 93 8.08 4.59 14.87
#